data_AF-A0AAD6B4T0-F1
#
_entry.id   AF-A0AAD6B4T0-F1
#
_cell.length_a   1.000
_cell.length_b   1.000
_cell.length_c   1.000
_cell.angle_alpha   90.00
_cell.angle_beta   90.00
_cell.angle_gamma   90.00
#
_symmetry.space_group_name_H-M   'P 1'
#
loop_
_entity.id
_entity.type
_entity.pdbx_description
1 polymer ?
#
loop_
_entity_poly.entity_id
_entity_poly.type
_entity_poly.pdbx_seq_one_letter_code
_entity_poly.pdbx_strand_id
1 'polypeptide(L)'
;MLRVGLSLVSVSLCLVCLTAVPLLAGNCSKDLLKKVKTLLTNAKELKELECKLYTPTVDHYKNCSQSTMKCLVAETKVLFLESEAADLSEISKDKEEMVENLEDFFYQMSPDPETDCLQCESLEVQNAETFVKEFQSILQSMCSLNISPV
;
A
#
# COMPACT_ATOMS: atom_id res chain seq x y z
N MET A 1 -15.53 7.04 74.12
CA MET A 1 -15.72 5.73 73.46
C MET A 1 -17.03 5.78 72.70
N LEU A 2 -17.00 5.65 71.38
CA LEU A 2 -17.98 4.95 70.53
C LEU A 2 -17.52 5.13 69.08
N ARG A 3 -16.74 4.15 68.62
CA ARG A 3 -16.45 3.91 67.21
C ARG A 3 -17.71 3.29 66.61
N VAL A 4 -18.30 3.92 65.61
CA VAL A 4 -19.23 3.26 64.69
C VAL A 4 -18.64 3.42 63.31
N GLY A 5 -17.93 2.37 62.89
CA GLY A 5 -17.57 2.19 61.49
C GLY A 5 -18.75 1.57 60.77
N LEU A 6 -19.11 2.11 59.62
CA LEU A 6 -19.90 1.41 58.62
C LEU A 6 -19.35 1.67 57.23
N SER A 7 -18.64 0.64 56.75
CA SER A 7 -18.63 0.10 55.40
C SER A 7 -18.45 1.05 54.21
N LEU A 8 -17.19 1.21 53.81
CA LEU A 8 -16.82 1.52 52.42
C LEU A 8 -17.16 0.30 51.55
N VAL A 9 -18.22 0.40 50.75
CA VAL A 9 -18.40 -0.46 49.58
C VAL A 9 -18.59 0.45 48.37
N SER A 10 -17.48 1.00 47.89
CA SER A 10 -17.38 1.53 46.53
C SER A 10 -16.66 0.47 45.71
N VAL A 11 -17.42 -0.45 45.13
CA VAL A 11 -16.91 -1.27 44.02
C VAL A 11 -17.15 -0.45 42.76
N SER A 12 -16.31 0.57 42.56
CA SER A 12 -16.16 1.17 41.24
C SER A 12 -15.35 0.18 40.42
N LEU A 13 -16.06 -0.73 39.77
CA LEU A 13 -15.55 -1.62 38.72
C LEU A 13 -15.05 -0.70 37.59
N CYS A 14 -13.81 -0.22 37.72
CA CYS A 14 -13.12 0.47 36.67
C CYS A 14 -12.77 -0.59 35.63
N LEU A 15 -13.77 -0.98 34.83
CA LEU A 15 -13.55 -1.46 33.48
C LEU A 15 -12.87 -0.28 32.79
N VAL A 16 -11.54 -0.22 32.94
CA VAL A 16 -10.69 0.40 31.94
C VAL A 16 -11.02 -0.39 30.69
N CYS A 17 -11.95 0.15 29.90
CA CYS A 17 -12.01 -0.14 28.49
C CYS A 17 -10.58 0.08 28.03
N LEU A 18 -9.83 -1.03 27.90
CA LEU A 18 -8.81 -1.12 26.89
C LEU A 18 -9.57 -0.77 25.62
N THR A 19 -9.60 0.51 25.30
CA THR A 19 -9.80 0.98 23.95
C THR A 19 -8.66 0.31 23.23
N ALA A 20 -8.93 -0.90 22.72
CA ALA A 20 -8.22 -1.43 21.60
C ALA A 20 -8.29 -0.30 20.60
N VAL A 21 -7.21 0.49 20.54
CA VAL A 21 -6.93 1.36 19.42
C VAL A 21 -7.13 0.41 18.25
N PRO A 22 -8.09 0.66 17.34
CA PRO A 22 -8.16 -0.15 16.14
C PRO A 22 -6.78 0.04 15.50
N LEU A 23 -5.92 -0.98 15.60
CA LEU A 23 -4.73 -1.08 14.79
C LEU A 23 -5.26 -0.92 13.37
N LEU A 24 -4.90 0.21 12.77
CA LEU A 24 -5.33 0.66 11.46
C LEU A 24 -5.39 -0.55 10.55
N ALA A 25 -6.61 -1.03 10.28
CA ALA A 25 -6.83 -2.00 9.23
C ALA A 25 -6.47 -1.25 7.95
N GLY A 26 -5.24 -1.43 7.48
CA GLY A 26 -4.79 -0.80 6.24
C GLY A 26 -5.70 -1.30 5.15
N ASN A 27 -6.56 -0.44 4.59
CA ASN A 27 -7.48 -0.87 3.54
C ASN A 27 -6.68 -1.59 2.45
N CYS A 28 -7.00 -2.85 2.17
CA CYS A 28 -6.38 -3.62 1.10
C CYS A 28 -7.26 -3.52 -0.14
N SER A 29 -6.72 -2.99 -1.24
CA SER A 29 -7.43 -2.99 -2.52
C SER A 29 -7.20 -4.31 -3.25
N LYS A 30 -8.14 -5.25 -3.07
CA LYS A 30 -8.14 -6.54 -3.79
C LYS A 30 -8.25 -6.37 -5.30
N ASP A 31 -8.98 -5.34 -5.74
CA ASP A 31 -9.16 -5.04 -7.17
C ASP A 31 -7.86 -4.55 -7.79
N LEU A 32 -7.14 -3.65 -7.11
CA LEU A 32 -5.82 -3.21 -7.55
C LEU A 32 -4.82 -4.38 -7.59
N LEU A 33 -4.83 -5.24 -6.57
CA LEU A 33 -4.00 -6.45 -6.57
C LEU A 33 -4.34 -7.39 -7.74
N LYS A 34 -5.62 -7.53 -8.08
CA LYS A 34 -6.04 -8.33 -9.24
C LYS A 34 -5.53 -7.73 -10.55
N LYS A 35 -5.61 -6.41 -10.72
CA LYS A 35 -5.10 -5.71 -11.90
C LYS A 35 -3.59 -5.84 -12.07
N VAL A 36 -2.83 -5.64 -10.99
CA VAL A 36 -1.36 -5.83 -11.01
C VAL A 36 -1.00 -7.28 -11.35
N LYS A 37 -1.77 -8.27 -10.87
CA LYS A 37 -1.59 -9.66 -11.31
C LYS A 37 -1.88 -9.86 -12.80
N THR A 38 -2.91 -9.20 -13.34
CA THR A 38 -3.19 -9.23 -14.78
C THR A 38 -2.02 -8.66 -15.58
N LEU A 39 -1.39 -7.55 -15.15
CA LEU A 39 -0.19 -7.03 -15.82
C LEU A 39 0.93 -8.08 -15.89
N LEU A 40 1.15 -8.85 -14.82
CA LEU A 40 2.13 -9.94 -14.82
C LEU A 40 1.74 -11.12 -15.71
N THR A 41 0.47 -11.32 -16.04
CA THR A 41 0.10 -12.31 -17.07
C THR A 41 0.58 -11.88 -18.46
N ASN A 42 0.79 -10.59 -18.67
CA ASN A 42 1.42 -10.00 -19.87
C ASN A 42 2.95 -9.90 -19.74
N ALA A 43 3.58 -10.79 -18.97
CA ALA A 43 5.03 -10.77 -18.70
C ALA A 43 5.92 -10.77 -19.95
N LYS A 44 5.42 -11.24 -21.10
CA LYS A 44 6.15 -11.17 -22.36
C LYS A 44 6.31 -9.70 -22.81
N GLU A 45 5.23 -8.94 -22.84
CA GLU A 45 5.26 -7.52 -23.23
C GLU A 45 6.05 -6.69 -22.22
N LEU A 46 5.96 -7.01 -20.92
CA LEU A 46 6.78 -6.35 -19.90
C LEU A 46 8.29 -6.55 -20.10
N LYS A 47 8.71 -7.68 -20.69
CA LYS A 47 10.11 -7.95 -21.02
C LYS A 47 10.56 -7.29 -22.32
N GLU A 48 9.62 -7.06 -23.24
CA GLU A 48 9.87 -6.34 -24.49
C GLU A 48 9.98 -4.83 -24.24
N LEU A 49 9.37 -4.34 -23.15
CA LEU A 49 9.47 -2.96 -22.72
C LEU A 49 10.83 -2.66 -22.09
N GLU A 50 11.64 -1.83 -22.74
CA GLU A 50 12.96 -1.41 -22.25
C GLU A 50 12.90 -0.28 -21.20
N CYS A 51 11.72 -0.06 -20.60
CA CYS A 51 11.50 1.00 -19.63
C CYS A 51 12.30 0.81 -18.35
N LYS A 52 12.62 1.93 -17.71
CA LYS A 52 13.37 2.00 -16.46
C LYS A 52 12.57 2.79 -15.44
N LEU A 53 12.12 2.09 -14.40
CA LEU A 53 11.17 2.61 -13.43
C LEU A 53 11.79 2.65 -12.04
N TYR A 54 11.57 3.74 -11.32
CA TYR A 54 11.95 3.84 -9.91
C TYR A 54 11.10 2.88 -9.09
N THR A 55 11.75 1.91 -8.45
CA THR A 55 11.04 0.76 -7.89
C THR A 55 11.13 0.77 -6.37
N PRO A 56 10.05 1.17 -5.66
CA PRO A 56 10.00 1.01 -4.21
C PRO A 56 9.92 -0.48 -3.86
N THR A 57 10.47 -0.84 -2.70
CA THR A 57 10.43 -2.21 -2.17
C THR A 57 9.43 -2.32 -1.02
N VAL A 58 9.11 -3.54 -0.64
CA VAL A 58 8.30 -3.81 0.57
C VAL A 58 8.92 -3.19 1.84
N ASP A 59 10.25 -3.14 1.95
CA ASP A 59 10.91 -2.53 3.12
C ASP A 59 10.86 -1.00 3.09
N HIS A 60 10.88 -0.39 1.91
CA HIS A 60 10.59 1.04 1.78
C HIS A 60 9.14 1.32 2.18
N TYR A 61 8.18 0.52 1.69
CA TYR A 61 6.76 0.63 2.05
C TYR A 61 6.49 0.59 3.56
N LYS A 62 7.13 -0.32 4.29
CA LYS A 62 6.93 -0.46 5.75
C LYS A 62 7.25 0.80 6.54
N ASN A 63 8.17 1.64 6.04
CA ASN A 63 8.63 2.85 6.72
C ASN A 63 8.11 4.13 6.05
N CYS A 64 7.72 4.05 4.77
CA CYS A 64 7.40 5.17 3.89
C CYS A 64 6.19 4.81 3.02
N SER A 65 5.07 4.48 3.64
CA SER A 65 3.86 4.00 2.97
C SER A 65 3.27 5.00 1.96
N GLN A 66 3.14 6.28 2.31
CA GLN A 66 2.70 7.36 1.45
C GLN A 66 3.69 7.67 0.34
N SER A 67 4.98 7.84 0.66
CA SER A 67 6.00 8.09 -0.36
C SER A 67 6.00 6.94 -1.38
N THR A 68 5.96 5.69 -0.90
CA THR A 68 5.88 4.50 -1.74
C THR A 68 4.68 4.55 -2.68
N MET A 69 3.48 4.83 -2.15
CA MET A 69 2.27 4.84 -2.97
C MET A 69 2.26 5.97 -3.99
N LYS A 70 2.78 7.14 -3.63
CA LYS A 70 2.97 8.25 -4.56
C LYS A 70 3.92 7.86 -5.70
N CYS A 71 5.03 7.18 -5.39
CA CYS A 71 5.96 6.68 -6.41
C CYS A 71 5.31 5.61 -7.29
N LEU A 72 4.56 4.67 -6.71
CA LEU A 72 3.84 3.67 -7.50
C LEU A 72 2.83 4.31 -8.46
N VAL A 73 2.10 5.36 -8.05
CA VAL A 73 1.21 6.13 -8.95
C VAL A 73 2.00 6.72 -10.11
N ALA A 74 3.09 7.45 -9.81
CA ALA A 74 3.88 8.14 -10.82
C ALA A 74 4.51 7.17 -11.82
N GLU A 75 5.15 6.12 -11.33
CA GLU A 75 5.88 5.16 -12.16
C GLU A 75 4.94 4.22 -12.93
N THR A 76 3.74 3.95 -12.40
CA THR A 76 2.70 3.24 -13.17
C THR A 76 2.22 4.08 -14.37
N LYS A 77 2.13 5.41 -14.23
CA LYS A 77 1.82 6.28 -15.37
C LYS A 77 2.93 6.25 -16.42
N VAL A 78 4.19 6.27 -15.99
CA VAL A 78 5.35 6.13 -16.90
C VAL A 78 5.31 4.79 -17.63
N LEU A 79 5.09 3.68 -16.91
CA LEU A 79 4.93 2.34 -17.49
C LEU A 79 3.88 2.35 -18.61
N PHE A 80 2.71 2.93 -18.38
CA PHE A 80 1.67 2.99 -19.40
C PHE A 80 2.05 3.88 -20.57
N LEU A 81 2.58 5.08 -20.34
CA LEU A 81 3.02 5.96 -21.42
C LEU A 81 4.07 5.31 -22.32
N GLU A 82 5.05 4.60 -21.73
CA GLU A 82 6.08 3.91 -22.49
C GLU A 82 5.54 2.68 -23.21
N SER A 83 4.60 1.93 -22.61
CA SER A 83 3.93 0.81 -23.29
C SER A 83 3.13 1.26 -24.52
N GLU A 84 2.50 2.43 -24.46
CA GLU A 84 1.77 3.00 -25.60
C GLU A 84 2.72 3.46 -26.70
N ALA A 85 3.84 4.07 -26.34
CA ALA A 85 4.88 4.46 -27.30
C ALA A 85 5.52 3.25 -28.00
N ALA A 86 5.48 2.07 -27.37
CA ALA A 86 5.98 0.81 -27.89
C ALA A 86 4.89 -0.04 -28.61
N ASP A 87 3.68 0.48 -28.81
CA ASP A 87 2.53 -0.24 -29.39
C ASP A 87 2.14 -1.54 -28.63
N LEU A 88 2.40 -1.60 -27.32
CA LEU A 88 2.06 -2.73 -26.44
C LEU A 88 0.65 -2.56 -25.84
N SER A 89 -0.37 -2.84 -26.65
CA SER A 89 -1.76 -2.54 -26.33
C SER A 89 -2.36 -3.34 -25.17
N GLU A 90 -1.83 -4.53 -24.84
CA GLU A 90 -2.40 -5.33 -23.74
C GLU A 90 -1.99 -4.81 -22.36
N ILE A 91 -0.81 -4.17 -22.23
CA ILE A 91 -0.42 -3.47 -20.99
C ILE A 91 -1.27 -2.21 -20.80
N SER A 92 -1.54 -1.43 -21.85
CA SER A 92 -2.22 -0.14 -21.76
C SER A 92 -3.75 -0.21 -21.79
N LYS A 93 -4.33 -1.39 -22.05
CA LYS A 93 -5.77 -1.59 -22.25
C LYS A 93 -6.67 -0.99 -21.17
N ASP A 94 -6.30 -1.19 -19.91
CA ASP A 94 -7.08 -0.76 -18.74
C ASP A 94 -6.36 0.36 -17.96
N LYS A 95 -5.49 1.14 -18.63
CA LYS A 95 -4.60 2.11 -17.99
C LYS A 95 -5.35 3.16 -17.15
N GLU A 96 -6.43 3.71 -17.68
CA GLU A 96 -7.19 4.80 -17.04
C GLU A 96 -7.81 4.31 -15.73
N GLU A 97 -8.52 3.18 -15.80
CA GLU A 97 -9.15 2.54 -14.64
C GLU A 97 -8.12 2.06 -13.61
N MET A 98 -6.90 1.67 -14.04
CA MET A 98 -5.85 1.28 -13.11
C MET A 98 -5.23 2.47 -12.39
N VAL A 99 -4.96 3.56 -13.11
CA VAL A 99 -4.44 4.80 -12.52
C VAL A 99 -5.47 5.42 -11.57
N GLU A 100 -6.74 5.50 -11.98
CA GLU A 100 -7.82 6.03 -11.14
C GLU A 100 -7.95 5.23 -9.84
N ASN A 101 -8.01 3.89 -9.91
CA ASN A 101 -8.07 3.05 -8.73
C ASN A 101 -6.86 3.22 -7.79
N LEU A 102 -5.68 3.47 -8.36
CA LEU A 102 -4.46 3.66 -7.58
C LEU A 102 -4.42 5.04 -6.90
N GLU A 103 -4.87 6.07 -7.60
CA GLU A 103 -5.03 7.42 -7.06
C GLU A 103 -6.10 7.47 -5.98
N ASP A 104 -7.28 6.90 -6.22
CA ASP A 104 -8.35 6.79 -5.24
C ASP A 104 -7.88 6.05 -3.99
N PHE A 105 -7.15 4.95 -4.18
CA PHE A 105 -6.57 4.21 -3.07
C PHE A 105 -5.59 5.08 -2.27
N PHE A 106 -4.69 5.80 -2.95
CA PHE A 106 -3.76 6.72 -2.31
C PHE A 106 -4.49 7.83 -1.53
N TYR A 107 -5.54 8.43 -2.08
CA TYR A 107 -6.33 9.46 -1.40
C TYR A 107 -7.08 8.95 -0.17
N GLN A 108 -7.44 7.66 -0.16
CA GLN A 108 -8.10 7.02 0.98
C GLN A 108 -7.11 6.62 2.10
N MET A 109 -5.80 6.62 1.83
CA MET A 109 -4.81 6.33 2.85
C MET A 109 -4.79 7.44 3.91
N SER A 110 -4.65 7.02 5.17
CA SER A 110 -4.49 7.98 6.26
C SER A 110 -3.14 8.72 6.13
N PRO A 111 -3.11 10.04 6.43
CA PRO A 111 -1.88 10.77 6.68
C PRO A 111 -0.93 10.01 7.62
N ASP A 112 0.26 9.66 7.14
CA ASP A 112 1.32 9.06 7.94
C ASP A 112 2.45 10.11 8.08
N PRO A 113 2.82 10.53 9.30
CA PRO A 113 3.93 11.45 9.51
C PRO A 113 5.26 10.76 9.22
N GLU A 114 5.56 10.63 7.93
CA GLU A 114 6.80 10.08 7.41
C GLU A 114 7.98 11.03 7.65
N THR A 115 9.10 10.47 8.11
CA THR A 115 10.37 11.20 8.27
C THR A 115 11.45 10.47 7.49
N ASP A 116 12.33 11.25 6.85
CA ASP A 116 13.49 10.75 6.09
C ASP A 116 13.17 9.75 4.96
N CYS A 117 11.98 9.84 4.37
CA CYS A 117 11.61 9.03 3.21
C CYS A 117 12.28 9.53 1.93
N LEU A 118 12.89 8.60 1.20
CA LEU A 118 13.49 8.86 -0.11
C LEU A 118 12.43 9.40 -1.09
N GLN A 119 12.86 10.34 -1.94
CA GLN A 119 12.10 10.70 -3.14
C GLN A 119 12.16 9.55 -4.14
N CYS A 120 11.17 9.48 -5.03
CA CYS A 120 11.05 8.39 -6.02
C CYS A 120 12.34 8.24 -6.84
N GLU A 121 12.92 9.36 -7.28
CA GLU A 121 14.11 9.39 -8.12
C GLU A 121 15.40 8.95 -7.40
N SER A 122 15.34 8.75 -6.08
CA SER A 122 16.43 8.20 -5.27
C SER A 122 16.28 6.69 -5.02
N LEU A 123 15.18 6.09 -5.47
CA LEU A 123 14.97 4.64 -5.40
C LEU A 123 15.76 3.92 -6.50
N GLU A 124 15.90 2.60 -6.35
CA GLU A 124 16.58 1.79 -7.35
C GLU A 124 15.77 1.74 -8.65
N VAL A 125 16.45 1.90 -9.78
CA VAL A 125 15.84 1.83 -11.10
C VAL A 125 15.83 0.37 -11.56
N GLN A 126 14.64 -0.15 -11.90
CA GLN A 126 14.46 -1.52 -12.37
C GLN A 126 13.71 -1.56 -13.71
N ASN A 127 13.70 -2.73 -14.35
CA ASN A 127 12.90 -2.99 -15.54
C ASN A 127 11.40 -3.14 -15.19
N ALA A 128 10.53 -3.10 -16.21
CA ALA A 128 9.08 -3.19 -16.06
C ALA A 128 8.63 -4.43 -15.28
N GLU A 129 9.14 -5.61 -15.61
CA GLU A 129 8.75 -6.87 -14.96
C GLU A 129 9.09 -6.86 -13.47
N THR A 130 10.29 -6.40 -13.09
CA THR A 130 10.71 -6.28 -11.70
C THR A 130 9.87 -5.24 -10.96
N PHE A 131 9.61 -4.09 -11.58
CA PHE A 131 8.74 -3.06 -11.00
C PHE A 131 7.34 -3.62 -10.67
N VAL A 132 6.68 -4.30 -11.61
CA VAL A 132 5.33 -4.84 -11.40
C VAL A 132 5.35 -5.97 -10.34
N LYS A 133 6.42 -6.75 -10.23
CA LYS A 133 6.58 -7.76 -9.17
C LYS A 133 6.67 -7.12 -7.79
N GLU A 134 7.50 -6.11 -7.62
CA GLU A 134 7.60 -5.37 -6.35
C GLU A 134 6.28 -4.68 -5.99
N PHE A 135 5.61 -4.09 -6.99
CA PHE A 135 4.28 -3.53 -6.80
C PHE A 135 3.28 -4.60 -6.29
N GLN A 136 3.28 -5.79 -6.89
CA GLN A 136 2.46 -6.90 -6.39
C GLN A 136 2.82 -7.24 -4.94
N SER A 137 4.10 -7.34 -4.61
CA SER A 137 4.57 -7.69 -3.26
C SER A 137 4.17 -6.64 -2.22
N ILE A 138 4.23 -5.36 -2.56
CA ILE A 138 3.77 -4.26 -1.71
C ILE A 138 2.25 -4.38 -1.45
N LEU A 139 1.45 -4.57 -2.50
CA LEU A 139 -0.01 -4.77 -2.35
C LEU A 139 -0.35 -6.02 -1.54
N GLN A 140 0.41 -7.11 -1.72
CA GLN A 140 0.26 -8.31 -0.90
C GLN A 140 0.60 -8.02 0.56
N SER A 141 1.67 -7.27 0.84
CA SER A 141 2.05 -6.87 2.20
C SER A 141 0.92 -6.06 2.87
N MET A 142 0.31 -5.11 2.15
CA MET A 142 -0.87 -4.39 2.63
C MET A 142 -2.02 -5.34 2.97
N CYS A 143 -2.28 -6.31 2.09
CA CYS A 143 -3.37 -7.26 2.27
C CYS A 143 -3.13 -8.29 3.37
N SER A 144 -1.87 -8.68 3.62
CA SER A 144 -1.50 -9.65 4.67
C SER A 144 -1.44 -9.02 6.06
N LEU A 145 -1.11 -7.74 6.17
CA LEU A 145 -1.16 -6.99 7.45
C LEU A 145 -2.59 -6.87 8.03
N ASN A 146 -3.62 -7.28 7.28
CA ASN A 146 -5.03 -7.33 7.71
C ASN A 146 -5.48 -8.66 8.32
N ILE A 147 -4.63 -9.68 8.38
CA ILE A 147 -4.97 -10.95 9.02
C ILE A 147 -4.31 -10.96 10.42
N SER A 148 -4.97 -10.34 11.39
CA SER A 148 -4.80 -10.76 12.79
C SER A 148 -5.81 -11.89 13.03
N PRO A 149 -5.38 -13.11 13.43
CA PRO A 149 -6.32 -14.12 13.89
C PRO A 149 -6.87 -13.63 15.23
N VAL A 150 -8.17 -13.38 15.28
CA VAL A 150 -8.94 -13.40 16.53
C VAL A 150 -9.41 -14.82 16.75
#